data_AF-A0A8B3RLB9-F1
#
_entry.id   AF-A0A8B3RLB9-F1
#
_cell.length_a   1.000
_cell.length_b   1.000
_cell.length_c   1.000
_cell.angle_alpha   90.00
_cell.angle_beta   90.00
_cell.angle_gamma   90.00
#
_symmetry.space_group_name_H-M   'P 1'
#
loop_
_entity.id
_entity.type
_entity.pdbx_description
1 polymer ?
#
loop_
_entity_poly.entity_id
_entity_poly.type
_entity_poly.pdbx_seq_one_letter_code
_entity_poly.pdbx_strand_id
1 'polypeptide(L)'
;MITHAQKEEIARQTIARYQAKRLESYQKMHLPQLLGKDVLLFAARGVTTASAFVDEAFRAAESSSEETVMGSTRQELAILLSNSADTGDMTVVRDGVKYYCEMKSQTNTTNFGSLAAVLQELKYDVDNDRSRAHRTVTNQRVGAALLISRSSKTVDEERVFHCDSIAKQPYSMLEGFTYRFISGRAMWQWVADVDDPIELVQPLTNLDDGRVSAARSETLFRLHDEMNRELIARHLPDSIDSVYELVKSTWR
;
A
#
# COMPACT_ATOMS: atom_id res chain seq x y z
N MET A 1 6.82 4.02 26.88
CA MET A 1 6.81 5.00 25.77
C MET A 1 8.05 4.78 24.93
N ILE A 2 7.90 4.76 23.60
CA ILE A 2 9.02 4.66 22.66
C ILE A 2 9.69 6.04 22.55
N THR A 3 11.00 6.11 22.73
CA THR A 3 11.79 7.34 22.60
C THR A 3 11.93 7.77 21.14
N HIS A 4 12.24 9.04 20.86
CA HIS A 4 12.46 9.52 19.50
C HIS A 4 13.53 8.71 18.75
N ALA A 5 14.67 8.42 19.39
CA ALA A 5 15.74 7.59 18.81
C ALA A 5 15.28 6.17 18.46
N GLN A 6 14.39 5.57 19.26
CA GLN A 6 13.80 4.28 18.92
C GLN A 6 12.82 4.38 17.73
N LYS A 7 12.07 5.47 17.60
CA LYS A 7 11.19 5.72 16.43
C LYS A 7 12.01 5.84 15.15
N GLU A 8 13.15 6.56 15.19
CA GLU A 8 14.09 6.64 14.06
C GLU A 8 14.61 5.26 13.65
N GLU A 9 15.04 4.44 14.62
CA GLU A 9 15.56 3.10 14.33
C GLU A 9 14.50 2.19 13.72
N ILE A 10 13.27 2.21 14.25
CA ILE A 10 12.11 1.50 13.69
C ILE A 10 11.87 1.94 12.24
N ALA A 11 11.93 3.24 11.96
CA ALA A 11 11.72 3.78 10.62
C ALA A 11 12.83 3.31 9.65
N ARG A 12 14.10 3.38 10.05
CA ARG A 12 15.24 2.90 9.23
C ARG A 12 15.15 1.41 8.92
N GLN A 13 14.84 0.58 9.91
CA GLN A 13 14.66 -0.87 9.70
C GLN A 13 13.48 -1.18 8.77
N THR A 14 12.41 -0.38 8.86
CA THR A 14 11.24 -0.52 8.00
C THR A 14 11.54 -0.14 6.55
N ILE A 15 12.34 0.92 6.32
CA ILE A 15 12.85 1.26 5.00
C ILE A 15 13.81 0.20 4.46
N ALA A 16 14.71 -0.35 5.28
CA ALA A 16 15.61 -1.44 4.85
C ALA A 16 14.83 -2.68 4.37
N ARG A 17 13.74 -3.03 5.06
CA ARG A 17 12.81 -4.11 4.62
C ARG A 17 12.09 -3.77 3.33
N TYR A 18 11.65 -2.52 3.15
CA TYR A 18 11.10 -2.05 1.86
C TYR A 18 12.12 -2.27 0.73
N GLN A 19 13.36 -1.84 0.91
CA GLN A 19 14.43 -2.00 -0.07
C GLN A 19 14.68 -3.48 -0.39
N ALA A 20 14.73 -4.36 0.62
CA ALA A 20 14.87 -5.79 0.42
C ALA A 20 13.72 -6.38 -0.44
N LYS A 21 12.47 -5.98 -0.19
CA LYS A 21 11.32 -6.37 -1.01
C LYS A 21 11.43 -5.85 -2.45
N ARG A 22 12.02 -4.67 -2.66
CA ARG A 22 12.31 -4.15 -4.02
C ARG A 22 13.33 -5.01 -4.76
N LEU A 23 14.42 -5.37 -4.10
CA LEU A 23 15.45 -6.25 -4.69
C LEU A 23 14.85 -7.59 -5.11
N GLU A 24 14.04 -8.21 -4.24
CA GLU A 24 13.33 -9.45 -4.55
C GLU A 24 12.35 -9.28 -5.73
N SER A 25 11.60 -8.18 -5.77
CA SER A 25 10.68 -7.87 -6.86
C SER A 25 11.39 -7.75 -8.20
N TYR A 26 12.56 -7.10 -8.25
CA TYR A 26 13.36 -6.96 -9.47
C TYR A 26 13.92 -8.31 -9.94
N GLN A 27 14.38 -9.15 -9.01
CA GLN A 27 14.85 -10.50 -9.33
C GLN A 27 13.76 -11.37 -9.96
N LYS A 28 12.52 -11.26 -9.49
CA LYS A 28 11.37 -12.03 -10.00
C LYS A 28 10.74 -11.44 -11.27
N MET A 29 11.19 -10.26 -11.71
CA MET A 29 10.59 -9.58 -12.85
C MET A 29 11.13 -10.16 -14.16
N HIS A 30 10.25 -10.69 -15.02
CA HIS A 30 10.65 -11.28 -16.30
C HIS A 30 9.73 -10.82 -17.42
N LEU A 31 10.20 -10.93 -18.66
CA LEU A 31 9.48 -10.51 -19.85
C LEU A 31 8.03 -11.02 -19.93
N PRO A 32 7.69 -12.28 -19.57
CA PRO A 32 6.29 -12.74 -19.61
C PRO A 32 5.34 -11.90 -18.76
N GLN A 33 5.80 -11.32 -17.65
CA GLN A 33 4.98 -10.43 -16.83
C GLN A 33 4.71 -9.09 -17.52
N LEU A 34 5.67 -8.59 -18.31
CA LEU A 34 5.51 -7.37 -19.09
C LEU A 34 4.59 -7.61 -20.30
N LEU A 35 4.72 -8.76 -20.96
CA LEU A 35 3.84 -9.18 -22.07
C LEU A 35 2.38 -9.36 -21.62
N GLY A 36 2.12 -9.57 -20.33
CA GLY A 36 0.77 -9.56 -19.77
C GLY A 36 0.11 -8.17 -19.71
N LYS A 37 0.83 -7.08 -20.01
CA LYS A 37 0.27 -5.73 -20.06
C LYS A 37 -0.44 -5.48 -21.39
N ASP A 38 -1.40 -4.54 -21.38
CA ASP A 38 -2.20 -4.21 -22.56
C ASP A 38 -1.36 -3.45 -23.60
N VAL A 39 -0.93 -4.16 -24.64
CA VAL A 39 -0.13 -3.62 -25.75
C VAL A 39 -0.84 -2.46 -26.47
N LEU A 40 -2.17 -2.50 -26.58
CA LEU A 40 -2.94 -1.45 -27.23
C LEU A 40 -2.80 -0.13 -26.48
N LEU A 41 -2.76 -0.16 -25.14
CA LEU A 41 -2.55 1.03 -24.31
C LEU A 41 -1.20 1.70 -24.64
N PHE A 42 -0.13 0.93 -24.82
CA PHE A 42 1.19 1.47 -25.14
C PHE A 42 1.24 2.00 -26.58
N ALA A 43 0.69 1.26 -27.54
CA ALA A 43 0.59 1.70 -28.92
C ALA A 43 -0.18 3.04 -29.03
N ALA A 44 -1.31 3.17 -28.31
CA ALA A 44 -2.10 4.39 -28.26
C ALA A 44 -1.37 5.59 -27.63
N ARG A 45 -0.32 5.35 -26.83
CA ARG A 45 0.57 6.38 -26.27
C ARG A 45 1.74 6.75 -27.20
N GLY A 46 1.82 6.15 -28.38
CA GLY A 46 2.89 6.39 -29.35
C GLY A 46 4.12 5.50 -29.16
N VAL A 47 4.03 4.40 -28.41
CA VAL A 47 5.10 3.39 -28.34
C VAL A 47 5.09 2.59 -29.63
N THR A 48 6.19 2.65 -30.39
CA THR A 48 6.28 2.04 -31.73
C THR A 48 7.25 0.86 -31.82
N THR A 49 8.18 0.71 -30.87
CA THR A 49 9.19 -0.35 -30.86
C THR A 49 9.02 -1.29 -29.66
N ALA A 50 9.56 -2.50 -29.76
CA ALA A 50 9.54 -3.47 -28.67
C ALA A 50 10.47 -3.04 -27.52
N SER A 51 11.62 -2.41 -27.84
CA SER A 51 12.48 -1.77 -26.85
C SER A 51 11.73 -0.72 -26.03
N ALA A 52 11.02 0.21 -26.69
CA ALA A 52 10.25 1.24 -25.99
C ALA A 52 9.07 0.66 -25.18
N PHE A 53 8.48 -0.45 -25.65
CA PHE A 53 7.50 -1.19 -24.87
C PHE A 53 8.11 -1.75 -23.58
N VAL A 54 9.31 -2.34 -23.62
CA VAL A 54 9.98 -2.84 -22.40
C VAL A 54 10.16 -1.72 -21.38
N ASP A 55 10.64 -0.54 -21.80
CA ASP A 55 10.86 0.60 -20.89
C ASP A 55 9.56 1.07 -20.22
N GLU A 56 8.50 1.24 -21.01
CA GLU A 56 7.21 1.74 -20.52
C GLU A 56 6.45 0.67 -19.70
N ALA A 57 6.49 -0.60 -20.13
CA ALA A 57 5.88 -1.71 -19.40
C ALA A 57 6.62 -1.99 -18.09
N PHE A 58 7.95 -1.87 -18.07
CA PHE A 58 8.77 -1.92 -16.85
C PHE A 58 8.35 -0.83 -15.87
N ARG A 59 8.28 0.44 -16.30
CA ARG A 59 7.82 1.56 -15.46
C ARG A 59 6.41 1.32 -14.90
N ALA A 60 5.50 0.81 -15.72
CA ALA A 60 4.14 0.50 -15.30
C ALA A 60 4.08 -0.65 -14.27
N ALA A 61 4.89 -1.71 -14.46
CA ALA A 61 5.00 -2.81 -13.51
C ALA A 61 5.65 -2.35 -12.19
N GLU A 62 6.73 -1.55 -12.30
CA GLU A 62 7.43 -0.94 -11.18
C GLU A 62 6.47 -0.10 -10.33
N SER A 63 5.77 0.87 -10.94
CA SER A 63 4.83 1.76 -10.24
C SER A 63 3.69 1.01 -9.53
N SER A 64 3.09 0.02 -10.19
CA SER A 64 2.02 -0.78 -9.58
C SER A 64 2.51 -1.57 -8.36
N SER A 65 3.70 -2.16 -8.44
CA SER A 65 4.29 -2.89 -7.31
C SER A 65 4.74 -1.95 -6.18
N GLU A 66 5.23 -0.74 -6.51
CA GLU A 66 5.66 0.25 -5.53
C GLU A 66 4.51 0.73 -4.66
N GLU A 67 3.33 0.97 -5.24
CA GLU A 67 2.16 1.39 -4.47
C GLU A 67 1.77 0.33 -3.44
N THR A 68 1.73 -0.95 -3.83
CA THR A 68 1.42 -2.06 -2.92
C THR A 68 2.47 -2.19 -1.82
N VAL A 69 3.74 -2.30 -2.19
CA VAL A 69 4.83 -2.54 -1.22
C VAL A 69 4.95 -1.37 -0.26
N MET A 70 4.89 -0.13 -0.75
CA MET A 70 4.96 1.06 0.09
C MET A 70 3.71 1.22 0.96
N GLY A 71 2.52 0.82 0.48
CA GLY A 71 1.31 0.73 1.30
C GLY A 71 1.50 -0.16 2.52
N SER A 72 1.97 -1.40 2.30
CA SER A 72 2.27 -2.34 3.38
C SER A 72 3.39 -1.84 4.31
N THR A 73 4.44 -1.23 3.76
CA THR A 73 5.54 -0.64 4.56
C THR A 73 5.04 0.47 5.49
N ARG A 74 4.12 1.34 5.03
CA ARG A 74 3.54 2.38 5.90
C ARG A 74 2.69 1.80 7.02
N GLN A 75 1.91 0.77 6.72
CA GLN A 75 1.11 0.08 7.74
C GLN A 75 1.98 -0.60 8.79
N GLU A 76 3.02 -1.29 8.34
CA GLU A 76 4.04 -1.90 9.21
C GLU A 76 4.72 -0.84 10.10
N LEU A 77 5.07 0.33 9.54
CA LEU A 77 5.63 1.43 10.32
C LEU A 77 4.65 1.95 11.38
N ALA A 78 3.38 2.17 11.02
CA ALA A 78 2.35 2.63 11.94
C ALA A 78 2.13 1.65 13.11
N ILE A 79 2.07 0.35 12.80
CA ILE A 79 1.97 -0.73 13.80
C ILE A 79 3.14 -0.65 14.79
N LEU A 80 4.38 -0.62 14.29
CA LEU A 80 5.58 -0.61 15.13
C LEU A 80 5.71 0.66 15.97
N LEU A 81 5.30 1.81 15.45
CA LEU A 81 5.33 3.08 16.18
C LEU A 81 4.20 3.20 17.21
N SER A 82 3.04 2.60 16.95
CA SER A 82 1.89 2.64 17.86
C SER A 82 2.02 1.76 19.11
N ASN A 83 3.05 0.89 19.15
CA ASN A 83 3.20 -0.11 20.19
C ASN A 83 1.93 -0.98 20.32
N SER A 84 1.30 -1.31 19.18
CA SER A 84 0.07 -2.12 19.12
C SER A 84 0.29 -3.49 19.76
N ALA A 85 -0.67 -3.94 20.55
CA ALA A 85 -0.55 -5.17 21.34
C ALA A 85 -0.73 -6.45 20.50
N ASP A 86 -1.36 -6.36 19.33
CA ASP A 86 -1.70 -7.51 18.48
C ASP A 86 -0.95 -7.45 17.13
N THR A 87 -0.51 -8.63 16.68
CA THR A 87 0.35 -8.83 15.50
C THR A 87 -0.42 -9.05 14.19
N GLY A 88 -1.75 -9.00 14.21
CA GLY A 88 -2.62 -9.24 13.05
C GLY A 88 -3.28 -7.97 12.54
N ASP A 89 -4.12 -7.37 13.38
CA ASP A 89 -4.88 -6.16 13.07
C ASP A 89 -4.36 -4.98 13.90
N MET A 90 -4.24 -3.82 13.27
CA MET A 90 -3.69 -2.64 13.94
C MET A 90 -4.65 -2.19 15.04
N THR A 91 -4.20 -2.26 16.29
CA THR A 91 -4.93 -1.74 17.44
C THR A 91 -4.14 -0.63 18.13
N VAL A 92 -4.82 0.46 18.49
CA VAL A 92 -4.19 1.61 19.14
C VAL A 92 -4.93 1.91 20.44
N VAL A 93 -4.20 2.05 21.54
CA VAL A 93 -4.77 2.50 22.81
C VAL A 93 -4.51 3.99 22.97
N ARG A 94 -5.58 4.80 22.97
CA ARG A 94 -5.50 6.25 23.18
C ARG A 94 -6.54 6.68 24.19
N ASP A 95 -6.13 7.51 25.15
CA ASP A 95 -7.02 8.08 26.19
C ASP A 95 -7.85 7.02 26.94
N GLY A 96 -7.27 5.83 27.18
CA GLY A 96 -7.95 4.72 27.85
C GLY A 96 -8.97 3.96 26.98
N VAL A 97 -8.98 4.18 25.66
CA VAL A 97 -9.84 3.49 24.69
C VAL A 97 -8.96 2.64 23.77
N LYS A 98 -9.31 1.36 23.60
CA LYS A 98 -8.72 0.48 22.57
C LYS A 98 -9.47 0.71 21.25
N TYR A 99 -8.75 1.12 20.22
CA TYR A 99 -9.30 1.26 18.87
C TYR A 99 -8.87 0.09 18.01
N TYR A 100 -9.82 -0.53 17.33
CA TYR A 100 -9.56 -1.33 16.14
C TYR A 100 -9.37 -0.38 14.97
N CYS A 101 -8.29 -0.54 14.22
CA CYS A 101 -7.91 0.41 13.19
C CYS A 101 -7.74 -0.26 11.84
N GLU A 102 -8.36 0.32 10.82
CA GLU A 102 -8.06 0.00 9.43
C GLU A 102 -7.28 1.14 8.80
N MET A 103 -6.18 0.82 8.10
CA MET A 103 -5.31 1.81 7.48
C MET A 103 -5.39 1.75 5.96
N LYS A 104 -5.63 2.90 5.33
CA LYS A 104 -5.54 3.04 3.86
C LYS A 104 -4.45 4.05 3.48
N SER A 105 -3.90 3.88 2.28
CA SER A 105 -2.89 4.79 1.76
C SER A 105 -3.52 6.13 1.34
N GLN A 106 -4.73 6.14 0.75
CA GLN A 106 -5.41 7.35 0.28
C GLN A 106 -6.92 7.32 0.57
N THR A 107 -7.58 8.47 0.43
CA THR A 107 -9.04 8.59 0.45
C THR A 107 -9.71 8.08 -0.83
N ASN A 108 -9.05 8.14 -1.99
CA ASN A 108 -9.66 7.79 -3.28
C ASN A 108 -9.67 6.27 -3.56
N THR A 109 -9.07 5.45 -2.70
CA THR A 109 -9.14 3.99 -2.79
C THR A 109 -10.44 3.43 -2.21
N THR A 110 -11.32 4.28 -1.66
CA THR A 110 -12.62 3.86 -1.16
C THR A 110 -13.76 4.41 -2.01
N ASN A 111 -14.21 3.64 -3.01
CA ASN A 111 -15.60 3.81 -3.45
C ASN A 111 -16.54 3.47 -2.28
N PHE A 112 -17.79 3.90 -2.32
CA PHE A 112 -18.68 3.74 -1.17
C PHE A 112 -18.80 2.27 -0.67
N GLY A 113 -18.81 1.29 -1.58
CA GLY A 113 -18.87 -0.13 -1.21
C GLY A 113 -17.64 -0.60 -0.43
N SER A 114 -16.44 -0.20 -0.85
CA SER A 114 -15.21 -0.54 -0.12
C SER A 114 -15.08 0.16 1.23
N LEU A 115 -15.61 1.38 1.40
CA LEU A 115 -15.74 2.00 2.73
C LEU A 115 -16.70 1.19 3.62
N ALA A 116 -17.86 0.80 3.10
CA ALA A 116 -18.84 0.03 3.85
C ALA A 116 -18.28 -1.33 4.29
N ALA A 117 -17.54 -2.02 3.41
CA ALA A 117 -16.86 -3.29 3.76
C ALA A 117 -15.88 -3.11 4.93
N VAL A 118 -15.03 -2.08 4.88
CA VAL A 118 -14.10 -1.75 5.98
C VAL A 118 -14.86 -1.48 7.29
N LEU A 119 -15.96 -0.71 7.23
CA LEU A 119 -16.74 -0.40 8.42
C LEU A 119 -17.45 -1.63 9.00
N GLN A 120 -17.82 -2.61 8.17
CA GLN A 120 -18.40 -3.88 8.64
C GLN A 120 -17.39 -4.71 9.40
N GLU A 121 -16.16 -4.81 8.90
CA GLU A 121 -15.06 -5.51 9.59
C GLU A 121 -14.76 -4.83 10.93
N LEU A 122 -14.59 -3.50 10.93
CA LEU A 122 -14.36 -2.73 12.16
C LEU A 122 -15.52 -2.87 13.16
N LYS A 123 -16.78 -2.85 12.69
CA LYS A 123 -17.94 -3.08 13.56
C LYS A 123 -17.92 -4.48 14.14
N TYR A 124 -17.63 -5.50 13.32
CA TYR A 124 -17.52 -6.87 13.78
C TYR A 124 -16.47 -7.02 14.88
N ASP A 125 -15.29 -6.43 14.71
CA ASP A 125 -14.21 -6.50 15.69
C ASP A 125 -14.57 -5.80 17.00
N VAL A 126 -15.21 -4.63 16.93
CA VAL A 126 -15.69 -3.91 18.11
C VAL A 126 -16.77 -4.71 18.85
N ASP A 127 -17.74 -5.29 18.13
CA ASP A 127 -18.84 -6.06 18.71
C ASP A 127 -18.36 -7.42 19.28
N ASN A 128 -17.32 -8.01 18.70
CA ASN A 128 -16.78 -9.34 19.06
C ASN A 128 -15.44 -9.28 19.80
N ASP A 129 -15.02 -8.12 20.30
CA ASP A 129 -13.78 -7.98 21.06
C ASP A 129 -13.71 -9.02 22.19
N ARG A 130 -12.77 -9.96 22.04
CA ARG A 130 -12.60 -11.13 22.94
C ARG A 130 -11.91 -10.76 24.25
N SER A 131 -11.48 -9.51 24.43
CA SER A 131 -10.88 -9.02 25.67
C SER A 131 -11.90 -8.77 26.79
N ARG A 132 -13.15 -9.28 26.64
CA ARG A 132 -14.23 -9.24 27.63
C ARG A 132 -13.80 -9.51 29.08
N ALA A 133 -12.91 -10.49 29.30
CA ALA A 133 -12.38 -10.81 30.64
C ALA A 133 -11.43 -9.74 31.20
N HIS A 134 -10.67 -9.05 30.34
CA HIS A 134 -9.84 -7.89 30.70
C HIS A 134 -10.70 -6.63 30.91
N ARG A 135 -11.77 -6.42 30.13
CA ARG A 135 -12.69 -5.25 30.25
C ARG A 135 -13.36 -5.16 31.62
N THR A 136 -13.71 -6.29 32.23
CA THR A 136 -14.36 -6.30 33.56
C THR A 136 -13.44 -5.77 34.66
N VAL A 137 -12.12 -5.79 34.43
CA VAL A 137 -11.09 -5.34 35.37
C VAL A 137 -10.57 -3.94 35.02
N THR A 138 -10.47 -3.59 33.73
CA THR A 138 -9.85 -2.32 33.28
C THR A 138 -10.83 -1.21 32.92
N ASN A 139 -12.14 -1.50 32.80
CA ASN A 139 -13.17 -0.57 32.29
C ASN A 139 -12.79 0.10 30.95
N GLN A 140 -11.93 -0.56 30.15
CA GLN A 140 -11.42 -0.01 28.91
C GLN A 140 -12.54 0.03 27.85
N ARG A 141 -12.76 1.20 27.26
CA ARG A 141 -13.69 1.36 26.14
C ARG A 141 -13.06 0.79 24.87
N VAL A 142 -13.90 0.39 23.93
CA VAL A 142 -13.50 -0.12 22.62
C VAL A 142 -14.14 0.74 21.54
N GLY A 143 -13.40 1.09 20.50
CA GLY A 143 -13.88 1.87 19.37
C GLY A 143 -13.26 1.44 18.05
N ALA A 144 -13.69 2.07 16.96
CA ALA A 144 -13.17 1.86 15.62
C ALA A 144 -12.52 3.14 15.09
N ALA A 145 -11.46 3.00 14.30
CA ALA A 145 -10.81 4.12 13.61
C ALA A 145 -10.44 3.75 12.17
N LEU A 146 -10.75 4.63 11.23
CA LEU A 146 -10.28 4.58 9.85
C LEU A 146 -9.14 5.59 9.68
N LEU A 147 -7.95 5.08 9.35
CA LEU A 147 -6.71 5.86 9.27
C LEU A 147 -6.26 6.03 7.81
N ILE A 148 -6.11 7.26 7.36
CA ILE A 148 -5.63 7.59 6.00
C ILE A 148 -4.23 8.19 6.08
N SER A 149 -3.24 7.41 5.67
CA SER A 149 -1.82 7.75 5.88
C SER A 149 -1.26 8.81 4.94
N ARG A 150 -1.75 8.91 3.70
CA ARG A 150 -1.38 9.94 2.73
C ARG A 150 -2.62 10.71 2.31
N SER A 151 -2.76 11.90 2.91
CA SER A 151 -3.78 12.88 2.58
C SER A 151 -3.20 14.28 2.76
N SER A 152 -3.49 15.19 1.82
CA SER A 152 -3.18 16.62 2.00
C SER A 152 -4.09 17.28 3.04
N LYS A 153 -5.27 16.70 3.27
CA LYS A 153 -6.19 17.12 4.34
C LYS A 153 -5.83 16.40 5.63
N THR A 154 -5.58 17.17 6.67
CA THR A 154 -5.40 16.68 8.03
C THR A 154 -6.73 16.76 8.76
N VAL A 155 -7.28 15.62 9.16
CA VAL A 155 -8.59 15.49 9.80
C VAL A 155 -8.46 14.52 10.97
N ASP A 156 -9.15 14.82 12.06
CA ASP A 156 -9.36 13.93 13.18
C ASP A 156 -10.76 14.22 13.75
N GLU A 157 -11.74 13.39 13.39
CA GLU A 157 -13.13 13.60 13.78
C GLU A 157 -13.87 12.28 14.02
N GLU A 158 -14.93 12.35 14.80
CA GLU A 158 -15.88 11.26 14.94
C GLU A 158 -16.93 11.35 13.82
N ARG A 159 -17.22 10.21 13.17
CA ARG A 159 -18.24 10.08 12.15
C ARG A 159 -19.25 9.01 12.52
N VAL A 160 -20.46 9.19 12.05
CA VAL A 160 -21.56 8.22 12.18
C VAL A 160 -21.97 7.77 10.79
N PHE A 161 -22.08 6.46 10.59
CA PHE A 161 -22.60 5.93 9.35
C PHE A 161 -24.13 6.02 9.32
N HIS A 162 -24.66 6.60 8.24
CA HIS A 162 -26.09 6.76 7.99
C HIS A 162 -26.46 6.26 6.61
N CYS A 163 -27.59 5.55 6.50
CA CYS A 163 -28.20 5.01 5.29
C CYS A 163 -29.07 6.06 4.58
N ASP A 164 -28.48 7.22 4.32
CA ASP A 164 -29.13 8.40 3.74
C ASP A 164 -29.39 8.33 2.21
N SER A 165 -29.01 7.24 1.55
CA SER A 165 -29.25 7.05 0.11
C SER A 165 -29.44 5.59 -0.28
N ILE A 166 -30.03 5.35 -1.47
CA ILE A 166 -30.30 4.01 -2.01
C ILE A 166 -29.03 3.15 -2.07
N ALA A 167 -27.89 3.74 -2.43
CA ALA A 167 -26.62 3.04 -2.48
C ALA A 167 -26.15 2.52 -1.11
N LYS A 168 -26.59 3.15 -0.01
CA LYS A 168 -26.24 2.76 1.36
C LYS A 168 -27.20 1.75 1.99
N GLN A 169 -28.41 1.60 1.44
CA GLN A 169 -29.45 0.70 1.98
C GLN A 169 -29.00 -0.76 2.17
N PRO A 170 -28.16 -1.36 1.28
CA PRO A 170 -27.65 -2.71 1.50
C PRO A 170 -26.79 -2.86 2.77
N TYR A 171 -26.38 -1.76 3.38
CA TYR A 171 -25.49 -1.72 4.55
C TYR A 171 -26.18 -1.23 5.82
N SER A 172 -27.49 -1.47 5.95
CA SER A 172 -28.30 -1.05 7.11
C SER A 172 -27.80 -1.55 8.46
N MET A 173 -27.00 -2.63 8.49
CA MET A 173 -26.34 -3.12 9.70
C MET A 173 -25.31 -2.14 10.28
N LEU A 174 -24.84 -1.17 9.48
CA LEU A 174 -23.93 -0.10 9.90
C LEU A 174 -24.66 1.15 10.39
N GLU A 175 -25.99 1.22 10.32
CA GLU A 175 -26.72 2.43 10.74
C GLU A 175 -26.37 2.82 12.18
N GLY A 176 -26.00 4.08 12.38
CA GLY A 176 -25.60 4.60 13.69
C GLY A 176 -24.22 4.13 14.16
N PHE A 177 -23.47 3.39 13.34
CA PHE A 177 -22.13 2.95 13.71
C PHE A 177 -21.18 4.15 13.74
N THR A 178 -20.64 4.42 14.94
CA THR A 178 -19.69 5.50 15.19
C THR A 178 -18.26 5.02 15.03
N TYR A 179 -17.45 5.76 14.28
CA TYR A 179 -16.03 5.49 14.09
C TYR A 179 -15.25 6.80 14.00
N ARG A 180 -13.97 6.77 14.37
CA ARG A 180 -13.07 7.92 14.22
C ARG A 180 -12.47 7.92 12.82
N PHE A 181 -12.50 9.04 12.12
CA PHE A 181 -11.84 9.23 10.83
C PHE A 181 -10.62 10.12 11.02
N ILE A 182 -9.43 9.60 10.74
CA ILE A 182 -8.17 10.31 10.95
C ILE A 182 -7.36 10.27 9.66
N SER A 183 -6.87 11.42 9.19
CA SER A 183 -6.11 11.50 7.93
C SER A 183 -4.91 12.43 7.99
N GLY A 184 -3.92 12.17 7.15
CA GLY A 184 -2.75 13.03 6.98
C GLY A 184 -1.88 13.06 8.22
N ARG A 185 -1.42 14.25 8.62
CA ARG A 185 -0.50 14.40 9.78
C ARG A 185 -1.14 13.97 11.09
N ALA A 186 -2.43 14.24 11.27
CA ALA A 186 -3.17 13.87 12.48
C ALA A 186 -3.14 12.34 12.71
N MET A 187 -3.09 11.53 11.65
CA MET A 187 -2.96 10.09 11.77
C MET A 187 -1.62 9.72 12.41
N TRP A 188 -0.51 10.28 11.94
CA TRP A 188 0.82 10.02 12.48
C TRP A 188 1.00 10.58 13.90
N GLN A 189 0.43 11.75 14.18
CA GLN A 189 0.41 12.30 15.54
C GLN A 189 -0.38 11.40 16.49
N TRP A 190 -1.53 10.89 16.06
CA TRP A 190 -2.40 10.05 16.87
C TRP A 190 -1.80 8.67 17.15
N VAL A 191 -1.24 8.03 16.11
CA VAL A 191 -0.63 6.70 16.17
C VAL A 191 0.73 6.72 16.87
N ALA A 192 1.58 7.69 16.51
CA ALA A 192 3.01 7.61 16.78
C ALA A 192 3.57 8.85 17.49
N ASP A 193 2.78 9.91 17.71
CA ASP A 193 3.27 11.19 18.24
C ASP A 193 4.45 11.72 17.41
N VAL A 194 4.23 11.79 16.08
CA VAL A 194 5.15 12.29 15.06
C VAL A 194 4.36 13.10 14.04
N ASP A 195 4.89 14.25 13.62
CA ASP A 195 4.22 15.13 12.64
C ASP A 195 4.29 14.58 11.22
N ASP A 196 5.47 14.10 10.81
CA ASP A 196 5.71 13.45 9.52
C ASP A 196 6.69 12.27 9.70
N PRO A 197 6.30 11.03 9.33
CA PRO A 197 7.21 9.87 9.41
C PRO A 197 8.48 10.03 8.58
N ILE A 198 8.50 10.92 7.58
CA ILE A 198 9.70 11.24 6.79
C ILE A 198 10.81 11.84 7.67
N GLU A 199 10.45 12.58 8.73
CA GLU A 199 11.42 13.20 9.64
C GLU A 199 12.29 12.16 10.35
N LEU A 200 11.73 10.97 10.63
CA LEU A 200 12.40 9.87 11.32
C LEU A 200 13.54 9.25 10.50
N VAL A 201 13.61 9.53 9.20
CA VAL A 201 14.59 8.95 8.27
C VAL A 201 15.46 10.01 7.59
N GLN A 202 15.41 11.26 8.05
CA GLN A 202 16.27 12.31 7.54
C GLN A 202 17.75 12.12 7.98
N PRO A 203 18.72 12.55 7.16
CA PRO A 203 18.54 13.01 5.79
C PRO A 203 18.30 11.85 4.82
N LEU A 204 17.37 12.01 3.86
CA LEU A 204 17.00 10.95 2.92
C LEU A 204 18.17 10.48 2.04
N THR A 205 19.21 11.30 1.89
CA THR A 205 20.45 10.94 1.19
C THR A 205 21.15 9.72 1.79
N ASN A 206 20.90 9.43 3.07
CA ASN A 206 21.50 8.29 3.75
C ASN A 206 20.72 6.98 3.52
N LEU A 207 19.55 7.04 2.86
CA LEU A 207 18.77 5.86 2.53
C LEU A 207 19.32 5.12 1.32
N ASP A 208 20.00 5.83 0.42
CA ASP A 208 20.53 5.22 -0.80
C ASP A 208 21.92 4.60 -0.54
N ASP A 209 21.98 3.29 -0.69
CA ASP A 209 23.23 2.52 -0.68
C ASP A 209 23.61 1.99 -2.08
N GLY A 210 22.89 2.45 -3.12
CA GLY A 210 23.10 2.09 -4.51
C GLY A 210 22.53 0.73 -4.93
N ARG A 211 22.19 -0.16 -3.98
CA ARG A 211 21.79 -1.54 -4.32
C ARG A 211 20.50 -1.61 -5.11
N VAL A 212 19.50 -0.82 -4.70
CA VAL A 212 18.19 -0.79 -5.37
C VAL A 212 18.31 -0.20 -6.78
N SER A 213 19.12 0.86 -6.93
CA SER A 213 19.38 1.49 -8.23
C SER A 213 20.10 0.54 -9.18
N ALA A 214 21.14 -0.15 -8.70
CA ALA A 214 21.86 -1.15 -9.48
C ALA A 214 20.94 -2.31 -9.92
N ALA A 215 20.19 -2.89 -9.00
CA ALA A 215 19.25 -3.98 -9.30
C ALA A 215 18.16 -3.57 -10.30
N ARG A 216 17.69 -2.32 -10.21
CA ARG A 216 16.73 -1.74 -11.16
C ARG A 216 17.32 -1.69 -12.57
N SER A 217 18.54 -1.16 -12.73
CA SER A 217 19.23 -1.08 -14.02
C SER A 217 19.56 -2.45 -14.60
N GLU A 218 20.06 -3.38 -13.78
CA GLU A 218 20.36 -4.76 -14.19
C GLU A 218 19.10 -5.49 -14.68
N THR A 219 17.98 -5.28 -14.00
CA THR A 219 16.69 -5.87 -14.37
C THR A 219 16.20 -5.31 -15.70
N LEU A 220 16.26 -3.99 -15.90
CA LEU A 220 15.86 -3.38 -17.16
C LEU A 220 16.73 -3.90 -18.33
N PHE A 221 18.05 -3.96 -18.14
CA PHE A 221 18.96 -4.53 -19.13
C PHE A 221 18.62 -5.99 -19.47
N ARG A 222 18.36 -6.81 -18.44
CA ARG A 222 17.96 -8.21 -18.62
C ARG A 222 16.64 -8.33 -19.39
N LEU A 223 15.65 -7.49 -19.11
CA LEU A 223 14.36 -7.52 -19.80
C LEU A 223 14.49 -7.14 -21.29
N HIS A 224 15.38 -6.19 -21.62
CA HIS A 224 15.71 -5.87 -23.00
C HIS A 224 16.39 -7.05 -23.72
N ASP A 225 17.33 -7.72 -23.06
CA ASP A 225 17.98 -8.92 -23.61
C ASP A 225 16.97 -10.08 -23.80
N GLU A 226 16.08 -10.31 -22.83
CA GLU A 226 14.98 -11.28 -22.95
C GLU A 226 14.08 -10.95 -24.17
N MET A 227 13.67 -9.69 -24.35
CA MET A 227 12.86 -9.26 -25.50
C MET A 227 13.57 -9.51 -26.83
N ASN A 228 14.84 -9.09 -26.92
CA ASN A 228 15.63 -9.27 -28.14
C ASN A 228 15.77 -10.74 -28.53
N ARG A 229 15.99 -11.63 -27.55
CA ARG A 229 16.05 -13.08 -27.80
C ARG A 229 14.73 -13.63 -28.35
N GLU A 230 13.60 -13.23 -27.77
CA GLU A 230 12.28 -13.68 -28.23
C GLU A 230 11.94 -13.18 -29.65
N LEU A 231 12.35 -11.96 -30.00
CA LEU A 231 12.20 -11.41 -31.35
C LEU A 231 13.09 -12.16 -32.36
N ILE A 232 14.37 -12.35 -32.05
CA ILE A 232 15.32 -13.08 -32.91
C ILE A 232 14.84 -14.51 -33.17
N ALA A 233 14.43 -15.22 -32.11
CA ALA A 233 13.98 -16.60 -32.17
C ALA A 233 12.74 -16.79 -33.08
N ARG A 234 11.90 -15.76 -33.21
CA ARG A 234 10.70 -15.76 -34.08
C ARG A 234 10.87 -14.98 -35.37
N HIS A 235 12.07 -14.46 -35.64
CA HIS A 235 12.38 -13.63 -36.80
C HIS A 235 11.45 -12.40 -36.93
N LEU A 236 11.15 -11.78 -35.79
CA LEU A 236 10.32 -10.59 -35.71
C LEU A 236 11.19 -9.31 -35.66
N PRO A 237 10.77 -8.21 -36.29
CA PRO A 237 11.45 -6.92 -36.18
C PRO A 237 11.22 -6.25 -34.81
N ASP A 238 12.02 -5.24 -34.47
CA ASP A 238 11.79 -4.38 -33.29
C ASP A 238 10.60 -3.43 -33.54
N SER A 239 9.38 -3.92 -33.32
CA SER A 239 8.14 -3.17 -33.49
C SER A 239 7.09 -3.52 -32.44
N ILE A 240 6.18 -2.60 -32.16
CA ILE A 240 5.04 -2.84 -31.27
C ILE A 240 4.10 -3.94 -31.80
N ASP A 241 3.99 -4.08 -33.12
CA ASP A 241 3.23 -5.18 -33.74
C ASP A 241 3.88 -6.55 -33.43
N SER A 242 5.21 -6.60 -33.39
CA SER A 242 5.93 -7.81 -32.99
C SER A 242 5.71 -8.16 -31.52
N VAL A 243 5.61 -7.15 -30.63
CA VAL A 243 5.20 -7.39 -29.24
C VAL A 243 3.81 -8.02 -29.19
N TYR A 244 2.86 -7.54 -30.00
CA TYR A 244 1.53 -8.14 -30.07
C TYR A 244 1.58 -9.62 -30.54
N GLU A 245 2.42 -9.96 -31.51
CA GLU A 245 2.66 -11.35 -31.92
C GLU A 245 3.17 -12.22 -30.74
N LEU A 246 4.09 -11.69 -29.93
CA LEU A 246 4.57 -12.37 -28.73
C LEU A 246 3.46 -12.55 -27.69
N VAL A 247 2.64 -11.53 -27.44
CA VAL A 247 1.52 -11.58 -26.48
C VAL A 247 0.50 -12.64 -26.87
N LYS A 248 0.11 -12.73 -28.15
CA LYS A 248 -0.82 -13.77 -28.64
C LYS A 248 -0.34 -15.18 -28.30
N SER A 249 0.97 -15.41 -28.28
CA SER A 249 1.52 -16.74 -27.95
C SER A 249 1.32 -17.15 -26.48
N THR A 250 1.03 -16.18 -25.60
CA THR A 250 0.79 -16.40 -24.16
C THR A 250 -0.68 -16.65 -23.79
N TRP A 251 -1.63 -16.45 -24.73
CA TRP A 251 -3.07 -16.61 -24.48
C TRP A 251 -3.56 -18.07 -24.52
N ARG A 252 -2.65 -19.03 -24.28
CA ARG A 252 -2.99 -20.46 -24.24
C ARG A 252 -3.69 -20.84 -22.94
#